data_AF-A0A1W9YSI8-F1
#
_entry.id   AF-A0A1W9YSI8-F1
#
_cell.length_a   1.000
_cell.length_b   1.000
_cell.length_c   1.000
_cell.angle_alpha   90.00
_cell.angle_beta   90.00
_cell.angle_gamma   90.00
#
_symmetry.space_group_name_H-M   'P 1'
#
loop_
_entity.id
_entity.type
_entity.pdbx_description
1 polymer ?
#
loop_
_entity_poly.entity_id
_entity_poly.type
_entity_poly.pdbx_seq_one_letter_code
_entity_poly.pdbx_strand_id
1 'polypeptide(L)'
;MRSVNSALREQIQSVCDDLYRDPDDADAFSRLRELLGADDNKLVSPHTWRRLVQTASNRLFDEPDSSDARDLLLLLLTAGPGLRR
;
A
#
# COMPACT_ATOMS: atom_id res chain seq x y z
N MET A 1 16.78 25.86 -6.97
CA MET A 1 15.43 25.31 -7.23
C MET A 1 15.30 23.98 -6.50
N ARG A 2 14.51 23.91 -5.42
CA ARG A 2 14.07 22.61 -4.88
C ARG A 2 13.16 21.99 -5.94
N SER A 3 13.46 20.78 -6.38
CA SER A 3 12.65 20.08 -7.38
C SER A 3 11.28 19.80 -6.76
N VAL A 4 10.19 19.98 -7.50
CA VAL A 4 8.82 19.65 -7.04
C VAL A 4 8.75 18.20 -6.53
N ASN A 5 9.60 17.32 -7.07
CA ASN A 5 9.77 15.94 -6.60
C ASN A 5 10.34 15.81 -5.18
N SER A 6 11.20 16.73 -4.71
CA SER A 6 11.74 16.67 -3.35
C SER A 6 10.69 17.06 -2.31
N ALA A 7 9.88 18.09 -2.60
CA ALA A 7 8.81 18.52 -1.72
C ALA A 7 7.68 17.49 -1.60
N LEU A 8 7.32 16.79 -2.69
CA LEU A 8 6.35 15.71 -2.63
C LEU A 8 6.86 14.52 -1.82
N ARG A 9 8.15 14.16 -2.00
CA ARG A 9 8.77 13.07 -1.24
C ARG A 9 8.81 13.36 0.26
N GLU A 10 9.14 14.60 0.65
CA GLU A 10 9.12 15.04 2.05
C GLU A 10 7.72 14.96 2.66
N GLN A 11 6.67 15.33 1.91
CA GLN A 11 5.28 15.21 2.35
C GLN A 11 4.86 13.76 2.54
N ILE A 12 5.17 12.88 1.58
CA ILE A 12 4.88 11.44 1.70
C ILE A 12 5.58 10.87 2.94
N GLN A 13 6.86 11.19 3.14
CA GLN A 13 7.61 10.71 4.29
C GLN A 13 6.98 11.16 5.60
N SER A 14 6.62 12.44 5.72
CA SER A 14 5.98 12.97 6.93
C SER A 14 4.68 12.25 7.27
N VAL A 15 3.83 11.99 6.27
CA VAL A 15 2.55 11.29 6.50
C VAL A 15 2.78 9.81 6.84
N CYS A 16 3.78 9.17 6.24
CA CYS A 16 4.19 7.81 6.64
C CYS A 16 4.69 7.77 8.09
N ASP A 17 5.42 8.79 8.55
CA ASP A 17 5.89 8.87 9.93
C ASP A 17 4.72 9.09 10.91
N ASP A 18 3.70 9.85 10.52
CA ASP A 18 2.45 10.01 11.27
C ASP A 18 1.74 8.66 11.42
N LEU A 19 1.51 7.93 10.32
CA LEU A 19 0.87 6.59 10.32
C LEU A 19 1.70 5.52 11.05
N TYR A 20 3.02 5.63 11.02
CA TYR A 20 3.88 4.75 11.79
C TYR A 20 3.70 4.94 13.30
N ARG A 21 3.41 6.18 13.74
CA ARG A 21 3.14 6.50 15.15
C ARG A 21 1.70 6.20 15.55
N ASP A 22 0.74 6.46 14.67
CA ASP A 22 -0.68 6.20 14.86
C ASP A 22 -1.29 5.56 13.60
N PRO A 23 -1.36 4.21 13.56
CA PRO A 23 -1.92 3.48 12.43
C PRO A 23 -3.43 3.69 12.23
N ASP A 24 -4.13 4.33 13.16
CA ASP A 24 -5.58 4.57 13.09
C ASP A 24 -5.91 6.04 12.72
N ASP A 25 -4.90 6.87 12.42
CA ASP A 25 -5.08 8.27 12.01
C ASP A 25 -5.74 8.37 10.62
N ALA A 26 -7.08 8.52 10.64
CA ALA A 26 -7.90 8.66 9.44
C ALA A 26 -7.54 9.89 8.58
N ASP A 27 -7.05 10.97 9.20
CA ASP A 27 -6.63 12.17 8.49
C ASP A 27 -5.29 11.95 7.77
N ALA A 28 -4.35 11.23 8.40
CA ALA A 28 -3.11 10.82 7.75
C ALA A 28 -3.37 9.86 6.57
N PHE A 29 -4.31 8.92 6.71
CA PHE A 29 -4.74 8.08 5.58
C PHE A 29 -5.29 8.88 4.42
N SER A 30 -6.19 9.83 4.69
CA SER A 30 -6.82 10.66 3.66
C SER A 30 -5.77 11.50 2.92
N ARG A 31 -4.86 12.15 3.67
CA ARG A 31 -3.72 12.91 3.12
C ARG A 31 -2.82 12.03 2.26
N LEU A 32 -2.50 10.81 2.70
CA LEU A 32 -1.64 9.91 1.93
C LEU A 32 -2.30 9.48 0.61
N ARG A 33 -3.61 9.19 0.62
CA ARG A 33 -4.36 8.85 -0.60
C ARG A 33 -4.30 9.99 -1.61
N GLU A 34 -4.53 11.23 -1.18
CA GLU A 34 -4.44 12.41 -2.03
C GLU A 34 -3.04 12.60 -2.63
N LEU A 35 -1.99 12.51 -1.80
CA LEU A 35 -0.59 12.65 -2.23
C LEU A 35 -0.17 11.59 -3.25
N LEU A 36 -0.68 10.36 -3.10
CA LEU A 36 -0.42 9.27 -4.03
C LEU A 36 -1.27 9.33 -5.32
N GLY A 37 -2.19 10.30 -5.41
CA GLY A 37 -3.13 10.39 -6.52
C GLY A 37 -4.00 9.14 -6.63
N ALA A 38 -4.35 8.56 -5.47
CA ALA A 38 -5.30 7.45 -5.37
C ALA A 38 -6.70 7.99 -5.68
N ASP A 39 -6.98 8.16 -6.97
CA ASP A 39 -8.34 8.27 -7.46
C ASP A 39 -9.08 7.00 -7.03
N ASP A 40 -10.30 7.10 -6.51
CA ASP A 40 -11.06 5.92 -6.05
C ASP A 40 -11.30 4.89 -7.18
N ASN A 41 -11.06 5.29 -8.44
CA ASN A 41 -11.12 4.44 -9.63
C ASN A 41 -9.76 3.89 -10.12
N LYS A 42 -8.63 4.31 -9.54
CA LYS A 42 -7.28 3.83 -9.91
C LYS A 42 -6.89 2.64 -9.04
N LEU A 43 -7.39 1.48 -9.46
CA LEU A 43 -7.02 0.20 -8.90
C LEU A 43 -5.55 -0.12 -9.22
N VAL A 44 -4.91 -0.91 -8.35
CA VAL A 44 -3.60 -1.53 -8.62
C VAL A 44 -3.68 -2.26 -9.96
N SER A 45 -2.74 -2.00 -10.88
CA SER A 45 -2.76 -2.66 -12.19
C SER A 45 -2.74 -4.19 -12.04
N PRO A 46 -3.38 -4.97 -12.94
CA PRO A 46 -3.37 -6.44 -12.85
C PRO A 46 -1.96 -7.05 -12.83
N HIS A 47 -0.98 -6.37 -13.44
CA HIS A 47 0.42 -6.76 -13.39
C HIS A 47 1.02 -6.51 -12.00
N THR A 48 0.80 -5.34 -11.41
CA THR A 48 1.25 -5.00 -10.06
C THR A 48 0.59 -5.92 -9.03
N TRP A 49 -0.71 -6.20 -9.15
CA TRP A 49 -1.42 -7.14 -8.28
C TRP A 49 -0.80 -8.53 -8.31
N ARG A 50 -0.54 -9.08 -9.52
CA ARG A 50 0.12 -10.40 -9.65
C ARG A 50 1.49 -10.42 -8.98
N ARG A 51 2.27 -9.34 -9.11
CA ARG A 51 3.57 -9.22 -8.43
C ARG A 51 3.43 -9.20 -6.91
N LEU A 52 2.46 -8.46 -6.37
CA LEU A 52 2.20 -8.42 -4.93
C LEU A 52 1.79 -9.79 -4.38
N VAL A 53 0.93 -10.52 -5.11
CA VAL A 53 0.56 -11.90 -4.76
C VAL A 53 1.79 -12.80 -4.74
N GLN A 54 2.64 -12.74 -5.75
CA GLN A 54 3.89 -13.52 -5.79
C GLN A 54 4.81 -13.19 -4.61
N THR A 55 4.98 -11.91 -4.27
CA THR A 55 5.79 -11.50 -3.12
C THR A 55 5.24 -12.04 -1.81
N ALA A 56 3.93 -11.93 -1.58
CA ALA A 56 3.29 -12.45 -0.37
C ALA A 56 3.40 -13.99 -0.29
N SER A 57 3.16 -14.69 -1.41
CA SER A 57 3.31 -16.15 -1.48
C SER A 57 4.74 -16.61 -1.23
N ASN A 58 5.75 -15.94 -1.79
CA ASN A 58 7.15 -16.27 -1.54
C ASN A 58 7.52 -16.07 -0.07
N ARG A 59 7.08 -14.97 0.54
CA ARG A 59 7.32 -14.71 1.96
C ARG A 59 6.68 -15.79 2.85
N LEU A 60 5.46 -16.22 2.54
CA LEU A 60 4.80 -17.30 3.27
C LEU A 60 5.44 -18.68 3.01
N PHE A 61 6.03 -18.88 1.84
CA PHE A 61 6.81 -20.09 1.56
C PHE A 61 8.09 -20.14 2.40
N ASP A 62 8.81 -19.03 2.50
CA ASP A 62 10.03 -18.91 3.30
C ASP A 62 9.73 -18.91 4.81
N GLU A 63 8.61 -18.30 5.22
CA GLU A 63 8.16 -18.15 6.61
C GLU A 63 6.68 -18.58 6.77
N PRO A 64 6.39 -19.89 6.86
CA PRO A 64 5.00 -20.41 6.93
C PRO A 64 4.17 -19.91 8.11
N ASP A 65 4.84 -19.51 9.20
CA ASP A 65 4.21 -19.02 10.43
C ASP A 65 4.03 -17.48 10.44
N SER A 66 4.42 -16.77 9.38
CA SER A 66 4.25 -15.33 9.27
C SER A 66 2.76 -14.95 9.14
N SER A 67 2.17 -14.44 10.22
CA SER A 67 0.80 -13.89 10.19
C SER A 67 0.69 -12.74 9.20
N ASP A 68 1.67 -11.84 9.16
CA ASP A 68 1.68 -10.69 8.26
C ASP A 68 1.64 -11.11 6.79
N ALA A 69 2.44 -12.13 6.40
CA ALA A 69 2.45 -12.63 5.03
C ALA A 69 1.11 -13.30 4.67
N ARG A 70 0.53 -14.04 5.62
CA ARG A 70 -0.79 -14.66 5.47
C ARG A 70 -1.89 -13.61 5.30
N ASP A 71 -1.94 -12.60 6.17
CA ASP A 71 -2.97 -11.56 6.17
C ASP A 71 -2.86 -10.67 4.94
N LEU A 72 -1.63 -10.32 4.53
CA LEU A 72 -1.39 -9.62 3.27
C LEU A 72 -1.89 -10.42 2.06
N LEU A 73 -1.62 -11.73 2.03
CA LEU A 73 -2.10 -12.59 0.95
C LEU A 73 -3.63 -12.67 0.94
N LEU A 74 -4.28 -12.79 2.10
CA LEU A 74 -5.74 -12.79 2.24
C LEU A 74 -6.36 -11.47 1.77
N LEU A 75 -5.76 -10.32 2.12
CA LEU A 75 -6.19 -8.99 1.64
C LEU A 75 -6.10 -8.91 0.12
N LEU A 76 -4.99 -9.35 -0.47
CA LEU A 76 -4.78 -9.32 -1.92
C LEU A 76 -5.74 -10.24 -2.67
N LEU A 77 -6.03 -11.44 -2.13
CA LEU A 77 -6.98 -12.39 -2.70
C LEU A 77 -8.44 -11.90 -2.62
N THR A 78 -8.79 -11.19 -1.54
CA THR A 78 -10.12 -10.59 -1.36
C THR A 78 -10.33 -9.40 -2.30
N ALA A 79 -9.31 -8.55 -2.45
CA ALA A 79 -9.32 -7.45 -3.40
C ALA A 79 -9.43 -7.93 -4.86
N GLY A 80 -8.72 -9.01 -5.20
CA GLY A 80 -8.69 -9.56 -6.56
C GLY A 80 -7.95 -8.70 -7.60
N PRO A 81 -7.73 -9.23 -8.83
CA PRO A 81 -6.91 -8.61 -9.88
C PRO A 81 -7.47 -7.33 -10.51
N GLY A 82 -8.68 -6.93 -10.08
CA GLY A 82 -9.32 -5.69 -10.46
C GLY A 82 -10.39 -5.43 -9.42
N LEU A 83 -9.96 -5.03 -8.20
CA LEU A 83 -10.74 -4.56 -7.05
C LEU A 83 -12.25 -4.51 -7.36
N ARG A 84 -12.90 -5.68 -7.23
CA ARG A 84 -14.28 -5.88 -7.70
C ARG A 84 -15.24 -5.29 -6.68
N ARG A 85 -15.76 -4.10 -7.02
CA ARG A 85 -17.00 -3.43 -6.55
C ARG A 85 -17.16 -3.24 -5.05
#